data_AF-A0A090E493-F1
#
_entry.id   AF-A0A090E493-F1
#
_cell.length_a   1.000
_cell.length_b   1.000
_cell.length_c   1.000
_cell.angle_alpha   90.00
_cell.angle_beta   90.00
_cell.angle_gamma   90.00
#
_symmetry.space_group_name_H-M   'P 1'
#
loop_
_entity.id
_entity.type
_entity.pdbx_description
1 polymer ?
#
loop_
_entity_poly.entity_id
_entity_poly.type
_entity_poly.pdbx_seq_one_letter_code
_entity_poly.pdbx_strand_id
1 'polypeptide(L)'
;MVKIMPRKPTGRPNGRPKKIVTPPVDPKSPPAEWKGIVPEKEINLDQVLYWTEMQATAEEIAGSFRVSVDTLDRRLREAFGMGFAELRKRCNGLHKLSLRRYQFQQAERSATMAIWLGKIWLGQRETIVTETIVKGEDPVQIYIPDNGRGDCIEEKVEEPNA
;
A
#
# COMPACT_ATOMS: atom_id res chain seq x y z
N MET A 1 45.70 -18.19 34.72
CA MET A 1 44.43 -17.86 35.41
C MET A 1 44.11 -16.39 35.16
N VAL A 2 43.15 -16.10 34.28
CA VAL A 2 42.76 -14.71 33.97
C VAL A 2 41.86 -14.19 35.09
N LYS A 3 42.35 -13.19 35.84
CA LYS A 3 41.60 -12.58 36.95
C LYS A 3 40.52 -11.68 36.37
N ILE A 4 39.32 -12.23 36.18
CA ILE A 4 38.13 -11.48 35.75
C ILE A 4 37.85 -10.42 36.82
N MET A 5 38.02 -9.14 36.48
CA MET A 5 37.60 -8.04 37.35
C MET A 5 36.06 -8.08 37.50
N PRO A 6 35.51 -7.95 38.73
CA PRO A 6 34.08 -7.86 38.89
C PRO A 6 33.59 -6.54 38.28
N ARG A 7 32.55 -6.62 37.43
CA ARG A 7 31.88 -5.43 36.89
C ARG A 7 31.33 -4.62 38.07
N LYS A 8 31.55 -3.29 38.09
CA LYS A 8 30.97 -2.41 39.13
C LYS A 8 29.46 -2.65 39.19
N PRO A 9 28.86 -2.70 40.39
CA PRO A 9 27.43 -2.92 40.53
C PRO A 9 26.71 -1.75 39.85
N THR A 10 25.99 -2.03 38.76
CA THR A 10 25.07 -1.07 38.15
C THR A 10 23.83 -1.01 39.04
N GLY A 11 23.92 -0.26 40.13
CA GLY A 11 22.87 -0.12 41.14
C GLY A 11 23.28 0.81 42.28
N ARG A 12 22.30 1.51 42.86
CA ARG A 12 22.52 2.56 43.86
C ARG A 12 22.94 1.96 45.22
N PRO A 13 24.12 2.32 45.77
CA PRO A 13 24.71 1.63 46.93
C PRO A 13 24.00 1.88 48.28
N ASN A 14 23.17 2.93 48.41
CA ASN A 14 22.71 3.40 49.73
C ASN A 14 21.22 3.13 50.03
N GLY A 15 20.53 2.24 49.29
CA GLY A 15 19.16 1.81 49.64
C GLY A 15 18.07 2.89 49.75
N ARG A 16 18.37 4.17 49.41
CA ARG A 16 17.42 5.28 49.51
C ARG A 16 16.27 5.05 48.51
N PRO A 17 15.00 5.03 48.96
CA PRO A 17 13.87 4.85 48.06
C PRO A 17 13.87 5.92 46.96
N LYS A 18 13.42 5.57 45.75
CA LYS A 18 13.25 6.56 44.68
C LYS A 18 12.31 7.66 45.21
N LYS A 19 12.79 8.89 45.26
CA LYS A 19 11.93 10.04 45.52
C LYS A 19 10.95 10.11 44.35
N ILE A 20 9.67 9.82 44.62
CA ILE A 20 8.59 10.07 43.68
C ILE A 20 8.43 11.60 43.69
N VAL A 21 9.15 12.25 42.79
CA VAL A 21 8.97 13.69 42.55
C VAL A 21 7.82 13.78 41.57
N THR A 22 6.61 14.07 42.07
CA THR A 22 5.60 14.65 41.20
C THR A 22 6.12 16.02 40.78
N PRO A 23 6.39 16.25 39.48
CA PRO A 23 6.78 17.58 39.04
C PRO A 23 5.68 18.58 39.45
N PRO A 24 6.03 19.83 39.80
CA PRO A 24 5.04 20.87 40.02
C PRO A 24 4.13 20.92 38.80
N VAL A 25 2.83 20.65 38.97
CA VAL A 25 1.86 20.84 37.89
C VAL A 25 1.68 22.34 37.77
N ASP A 26 2.14 22.95 36.68
CA ASP A 26 1.91 24.38 36.48
C ASP A 26 0.40 24.63 36.57
N PRO A 27 -0.07 25.65 37.29
CA PRO A 27 -1.50 25.91 37.44
C PRO A 27 -2.20 26.26 36.11
N LYS A 28 -1.42 26.50 35.05
CA LYS A 28 -1.87 26.71 33.67
C LYS A 28 -1.73 25.48 32.77
N SER A 29 -1.10 24.40 33.23
CA SER A 29 -1.06 23.15 32.47
C SER A 29 -2.48 22.60 32.36
N PRO A 30 -2.89 22.09 31.19
CA PRO A 30 -4.16 21.40 31.07
C PRO A 30 -4.20 20.21 32.05
N PRO A 31 -5.36 19.87 32.60
CA PRO A 31 -5.50 18.71 33.49
C PRO A 31 -4.93 17.46 32.82
N ALA A 32 -4.20 16.64 33.60
CA ALA A 32 -3.62 15.40 33.10
C ALA A 32 -4.65 14.42 32.52
N GLU A 33 -5.91 14.52 32.97
CA GLU A 33 -7.06 13.77 32.46
C GLU A 33 -8.12 14.73 31.91
N TRP A 34 -8.37 14.61 30.61
CA TRP A 34 -9.45 15.32 29.95
C TRP A 34 -10.81 14.72 30.37
N LYS A 35 -11.56 15.45 31.22
CA LYS A 35 -12.88 15.01 31.78
C LYS A 35 -14.08 15.44 30.93
N GLY A 36 -13.92 15.49 29.61
CA GLY A 36 -15.06 15.72 28.70
C GLY A 36 -15.66 14.40 28.24
N ILE A 37 -16.99 14.33 28.12
CA ILE A 37 -17.62 13.28 27.30
C ILE A 37 -17.83 13.93 25.93
N VAL A 38 -17.06 13.53 24.90
CA VAL A 38 -17.41 13.93 23.52
C VAL A 38 -18.67 13.16 23.14
N PRO A 39 -19.78 13.82 22.80
CA PRO A 39 -20.94 13.12 22.27
C PRO A 39 -20.53 12.39 20.99
N GLU A 40 -20.93 11.12 20.90
CA GLU A 40 -20.62 10.32 19.74
C GLU A 40 -21.28 10.88 18.49
N LYS A 41 -20.51 11.04 17.42
CA LYS A 41 -21.04 11.53 16.15
C LYS A 41 -21.90 10.47 15.48
N GLU A 42 -23.05 10.88 14.96
CA GLU A 42 -23.92 10.01 14.16
C GLU A 42 -23.29 9.75 12.79
N ILE A 43 -23.17 8.48 12.42
CA ILE A 43 -22.67 8.03 11.12
C ILE A 43 -23.81 7.30 10.42
N ASN A 44 -24.24 7.80 9.26
CA ASN A 44 -25.24 7.12 8.45
C ASN A 44 -24.58 5.95 7.69
N LEU A 45 -24.95 4.72 8.05
CA LEU A 45 -24.34 3.50 7.51
C LEU A 45 -24.73 3.25 6.04
N ASP A 46 -25.95 3.61 5.63
CA ASP A 46 -26.40 3.47 4.25
C ASP A 46 -25.58 4.37 3.32
N GLN A 47 -25.25 5.57 3.80
CA GLN A 47 -24.39 6.51 3.09
C GLN A 47 -22.94 5.99 2.99
N VAL A 48 -22.44 5.35 4.06
CA VAL A 48 -21.12 4.68 4.02
C VAL A 48 -21.12 3.55 2.98
N LEU A 49 -22.18 2.74 2.92
CA LEU A 49 -22.31 1.65 1.94
C LEU A 49 -22.33 2.22 0.51
N TYR A 50 -23.17 3.22 0.25
CA TYR A 50 -23.29 3.86 -1.06
C TYR A 50 -21.96 4.45 -1.56
N TRP A 51 -21.24 5.18 -0.70
CA TRP A 51 -19.92 5.70 -1.08
C TRP A 51 -18.88 4.62 -1.24
N THR A 52 -18.95 3.58 -0.39
CA THR A 52 -18.08 2.43 -0.55
C THR A 52 -18.32 1.78 -1.89
N GLU A 53 -19.56 1.67 -2.38
CA GLU A 53 -19.96 1.20 -3.74
C GLU A 53 -19.55 2.13 -4.89
N MET A 54 -19.19 3.38 -4.61
CA MET A 54 -18.58 4.31 -5.57
C MET A 54 -17.05 4.29 -5.55
N GLN A 55 -16.46 3.33 -4.85
CA GLN A 55 -15.01 3.12 -4.73
C GLN A 55 -14.30 4.17 -3.86
N ALA A 56 -15.05 4.90 -3.02
CA ALA A 56 -14.47 5.83 -2.07
C ALA A 56 -13.55 5.11 -1.06
N THR A 57 -12.53 5.81 -0.61
CA THR A 57 -11.57 5.36 0.39
C THR A 57 -12.08 5.63 1.81
N ALA A 58 -11.48 4.95 2.79
CA ALA A 58 -11.84 5.16 4.19
C ALA A 58 -11.57 6.61 4.64
N GLU A 59 -10.51 7.24 4.10
CA GLU A 59 -10.14 8.62 4.42
C GLU A 59 -11.16 9.63 3.91
N GLU A 60 -11.68 9.44 2.69
CA GLU A 60 -12.72 10.31 2.12
C GLU A 60 -14.03 10.21 2.91
N ILE A 61 -14.43 9.00 3.27
CA ILE A 61 -15.64 8.76 4.06
C ILE A 61 -15.47 9.28 5.50
N ALA A 62 -14.32 9.03 6.12
CA ALA A 62 -14.03 9.56 7.45
C ALA A 62 -13.97 11.09 7.45
N GLY A 63 -13.39 11.67 6.40
CA GLY A 63 -13.33 13.12 6.19
C GLY A 63 -14.70 13.77 6.03
N SER A 64 -15.62 13.14 5.29
CA SER A 64 -16.99 13.67 5.10
C SER A 64 -17.77 13.69 6.42
N PHE A 65 -17.60 12.66 7.25
CA PHE A 65 -18.18 12.62 8.60
C PHE A 65 -17.34 13.36 9.65
N ARG A 66 -16.16 13.90 9.32
CA ARG A 66 -15.20 14.53 10.25
C ARG A 66 -14.88 13.62 11.46
N VAL A 67 -14.67 12.34 11.19
CA VAL A 67 -14.25 11.33 12.17
C VAL A 67 -12.90 10.77 11.77
N SER A 68 -12.23 10.06 12.69
CA SER A 68 -11.03 9.31 12.33
C SER A 68 -11.38 8.02 11.58
N VAL A 69 -10.45 7.51 10.77
CA VAL A 69 -10.59 6.22 10.08
C VAL A 69 -10.84 5.08 11.07
N ASP A 70 -10.17 5.11 12.22
CA ASP A 70 -10.33 4.11 13.28
C ASP A 70 -11.74 4.13 13.88
N THR A 71 -12.32 5.33 14.04
CA THR A 71 -13.71 5.48 14.50
C THR A 71 -14.69 4.90 13.49
N LEU A 72 -14.45 5.10 12.19
CA LEU A 72 -15.27 4.52 11.13
C LEU A 72 -15.18 2.99 11.13
N ASP A 73 -13.98 2.42 11.22
CA ASP A 73 -13.80 0.95 11.24
C ASP A 73 -14.46 0.31 12.48
N ARG A 74 -14.34 0.95 13.64
CA ARG A 74 -15.01 0.50 14.87
C ARG A 74 -16.53 0.47 14.69
N ARG A 75 -17.11 1.52 14.12
CA ARG A 75 -18.56 1.61 13.88
C ARG A 75 -19.06 0.58 12.86
N LEU A 76 -18.26 0.29 11.83
CA LEU A 76 -18.58 -0.77 10.87
C LEU A 76 -18.54 -2.16 11.51
N ARG A 77 -17.60 -2.41 12.41
CA ARG A 77 -17.54 -3.66 13.18
C ARG A 77 -18.73 -3.82 14.12
N GLU A 78 -19.16 -2.74 14.79
CA GLU A 78 -20.33 -2.75 15.66
C GLU A 78 -21.62 -3.03 14.88
N ALA A 79 -21.77 -2.45 13.68
CA ALA A 79 -22.99 -2.58 12.89
C ALA A 79 -23.06 -3.86 12.05
N PHE A 80 -21.97 -4.22 11.37
CA PHE A 80 -21.94 -5.28 10.36
C PHE A 80 -21.04 -6.46 10.74
N GLY A 81 -20.31 -6.39 11.86
CA GLY A 81 -19.35 -7.41 12.27
C GLY A 81 -18.09 -7.49 11.39
N MET A 82 -17.88 -6.52 10.50
CA MET A 82 -16.76 -6.51 9.56
C MET A 82 -16.10 -5.14 9.47
N GLY A 83 -14.81 -5.11 9.16
CA GLY A 83 -14.06 -3.87 8.95
C GLY A 83 -14.25 -3.29 7.55
N PHE A 84 -13.78 -2.06 7.34
CA PHE A 84 -13.86 -1.35 6.07
C PHE A 84 -13.20 -2.13 4.91
N ALA A 85 -12.06 -2.76 5.17
CA ALA A 85 -11.34 -3.53 4.15
C ALA A 85 -12.17 -4.72 3.62
N GLU A 86 -12.96 -5.37 4.48
CA GLU A 86 -13.83 -6.48 4.08
C GLU A 86 -15.08 -5.98 3.38
N LEU A 87 -15.70 -4.91 3.88
CA LEU A 87 -16.83 -4.25 3.23
C LEU A 87 -16.45 -3.85 1.78
N ARG A 88 -15.32 -3.19 1.60
CA ARG A 88 -14.81 -2.79 0.29
C ARG A 88 -14.56 -3.99 -0.63
N LYS A 89 -14.02 -5.10 -0.10
CA LYS A 89 -13.83 -6.34 -0.86
C LYS A 89 -15.16 -6.93 -1.36
N ARG A 90 -16.23 -6.87 -0.56
CA ARG A 90 -17.57 -7.32 -0.96
C ARG A 90 -18.15 -6.43 -2.06
N CYS A 91 -17.97 -5.12 -1.95
CA CYS A 91 -18.48 -4.16 -2.94
C CYS A 91 -17.69 -4.17 -4.27
N ASN A 92 -16.47 -4.72 -4.32
CA ASN A 92 -15.61 -4.75 -5.53
C ASN A 92 -16.31 -5.24 -6.81
N GLY A 93 -17.30 -6.13 -6.71
CA GLY A 93 -18.07 -6.60 -7.86
C GLY A 93 -18.87 -5.46 -8.51
N LEU A 94 -19.52 -4.64 -7.69
CA LEU A 94 -20.35 -3.51 -8.14
C LEU A 94 -19.47 -2.42 -8.77
N HIS A 95 -18.32 -2.09 -8.19
CA HIS A 95 -17.37 -1.14 -8.79
C HIS A 95 -16.94 -1.54 -10.18
N LYS A 96 -16.56 -2.81 -10.35
CA LYS A 96 -16.12 -3.34 -11.64
C LYS A 96 -17.26 -3.29 -12.66
N LEU A 97 -18.49 -3.56 -12.25
CA LEU A 97 -19.65 -3.47 -13.11
C LEU A 97 -19.90 -2.02 -13.56
N SER A 98 -19.88 -1.06 -12.64
CA SER A 98 -20.02 0.37 -12.93
C SER A 98 -18.92 0.86 -13.88
N LEU A 99 -17.66 0.52 -13.61
CA LEU A 99 -16.54 0.89 -14.48
C LEU A 99 -16.69 0.31 -15.89
N ARG A 100 -17.08 -0.97 -16.01
CA ARG A 100 -17.32 -1.59 -17.33
C ARG A 100 -18.43 -0.89 -18.09
N ARG A 101 -19.52 -0.52 -17.42
CA ARG A 101 -20.60 0.24 -18.04
C ARG A 101 -20.10 1.56 -18.62
N TYR A 102 -19.29 2.30 -17.86
CA TYR A 102 -18.67 3.53 -18.36
C TYR A 102 -17.70 3.28 -19.51
N GLN A 103 -16.91 2.21 -19.46
CA GLN A 103 -16.01 1.83 -20.56
C GLN A 103 -16.78 1.51 -21.84
N PHE A 104 -17.89 0.76 -21.77
CA PHE A 104 -18.74 0.48 -22.92
C PHE A 104 -19.38 1.75 -23.49
N GLN A 105 -19.92 2.62 -22.63
CA GLN A 105 -20.48 3.90 -23.05
C GLN A 105 -19.41 4.79 -23.71
N GLN A 106 -18.17 4.77 -23.18
CA GLN A 106 -17.06 5.52 -23.75
C GLN A 106 -16.62 4.95 -25.11
N ALA A 107 -16.71 3.64 -25.31
CA ALA A 107 -16.38 2.99 -26.58
C ALA A 107 -17.31 3.38 -27.72
N GLU A 108 -18.56 3.78 -27.44
CA GLU A 108 -19.47 4.32 -28.45
C GLU A 108 -18.96 5.61 -29.08
N ARG A 109 -18.15 6.38 -28.33
CA ARG A 109 -17.65 7.70 -28.76
C ARG A 109 -16.17 7.70 -29.12
N SER A 110 -15.38 6.78 -28.56
CA SER A 110 -13.93 6.76 -28.69
C SER A 110 -13.45 5.47 -29.34
N ALA A 111 -12.88 5.59 -30.54
CA ALA A 111 -12.29 4.47 -31.27
C ALA A 111 -11.19 3.77 -30.46
N THR A 112 -10.36 4.52 -29.72
CA THR A 112 -9.31 3.97 -28.87
C THR A 112 -9.86 3.02 -27.80
N MET A 113 -10.98 3.39 -27.16
CA MET A 113 -11.62 2.54 -26.15
C MET A 113 -12.24 1.29 -26.78
N ALA A 114 -12.86 1.42 -27.97
CA ALA A 114 -13.38 0.28 -28.71
C ALA A 114 -12.27 -0.71 -29.12
N ILE A 115 -11.14 -0.21 -29.63
CA ILE A 115 -9.96 -1.04 -29.96
C ILE A 115 -9.41 -1.72 -28.71
N TRP A 116 -9.27 -0.98 -27.61
CA TRP A 116 -8.76 -1.54 -26.36
C TRP A 116 -9.67 -2.67 -25.82
N LEU A 117 -10.98 -2.45 -25.81
CA LEU A 117 -11.94 -3.49 -25.43
C LEU A 117 -11.90 -4.67 -26.39
N GLY A 118 -11.75 -4.45 -27.70
CA GLY A 118 -11.60 -5.52 -28.69
C GLY A 118 -10.36 -6.38 -28.44
N LYS A 119 -9.24 -5.76 -28.09
CA LYS A 119 -8.01 -6.48 -27.71
C LYS A 119 -8.21 -7.33 -26.44
N ILE A 120 -8.75 -6.72 -25.38
CA ILE A 120 -8.84 -7.38 -24.06
C ILE A 120 -9.97 -8.41 -23.98
N TRP A 121 -11.15 -8.09 -24.52
CA TRP A 121 -12.36 -8.92 -24.37
C TRP A 121 -12.57 -9.89 -25.54
N LEU A 122 -12.17 -9.51 -26.76
CA LEU A 122 -12.29 -10.37 -27.95
C LEU A 122 -10.97 -11.07 -28.31
N GLY A 123 -9.87 -10.77 -27.60
CA GLY A 123 -8.56 -11.35 -27.85
C GLY A 123 -7.93 -10.90 -29.17
N GLN A 124 -8.37 -9.77 -29.73
CA GLN A 124 -7.80 -9.22 -30.96
C GLN A 124 -6.32 -8.89 -30.73
N ARG A 125 -5.46 -9.36 -31.62
CA ARG A 125 -4.02 -9.09 -31.57
C ARG A 125 -3.62 -8.30 -32.80
N GLU A 126 -2.74 -7.33 -32.61
CA GLU A 126 -2.09 -6.66 -33.74
C GLU A 126 -0.86 -7.48 -34.12
N THR A 127 -0.80 -7.88 -35.39
CA THR A 127 0.40 -8.49 -35.95
C THR A 127 1.32 -7.36 -36.41
N ILE A 128 2.43 -7.17 -35.71
CA ILE A 128 3.47 -6.23 -36.13
C ILE A 128 4.46 -7.01 -37.00
N VAL A 129 4.28 -6.95 -38.32
CA VAL A 129 5.28 -7.45 -39.26
C VAL A 129 6.40 -6.41 -39.28
N THR A 130 7.50 -6.72 -38.58
CA THR A 130 8.69 -5.87 -38.60
C THR A 130 9.59 -6.38 -39.72
N GLU A 131 9.58 -5.71 -40.86
CA GLU A 131 10.57 -5.98 -41.91
C GLU A 131 11.90 -5.37 -41.47
N THR A 132 12.81 -6.22 -40.98
CA THR A 132 14.21 -5.82 -40.81
C THR A 132 14.83 -5.71 -42.19
N ILE A 133 14.92 -4.49 -42.71
CA ILE A 133 15.73 -4.19 -43.89
C ILE A 133 17.20 -4.26 -43.45
N VAL A 134 17.75 -5.47 -43.43
CA VAL A 134 19.19 -5.69 -43.19
C VAL A 134 19.92 -5.27 -44.46
N LYS A 135 20.28 -3.99 -44.56
CA LYS A 135 21.24 -3.51 -45.55
C LYS A 135 22.65 -3.65 -44.98
N GLY A 136 23.36 -4.70 -45.40
CA GLY A 136 24.79 -4.87 -45.13
C GLY A 136 25.07 -5.40 -43.73
N GLU A 137 25.69 -6.57 -43.68
CA GLU A 137 26.08 -7.26 -42.46
C GLU A 137 27.20 -6.49 -41.75
N ASP A 138 26.84 -5.67 -40.75
CA ASP A 138 27.74 -5.39 -39.63
C ASP A 138 27.01 -5.82 -38.36
N PRO A 139 27.48 -6.87 -37.64
CA PRO A 139 26.85 -7.28 -36.40
C PRO A 139 26.94 -6.13 -35.39
N VAL A 140 25.81 -5.75 -34.81
CA VAL A 140 25.76 -4.75 -33.73
C VAL A 140 26.54 -5.30 -32.54
N GLN A 141 27.78 -4.84 -32.34
CA GLN A 141 28.55 -5.15 -31.14
C GLN A 141 27.92 -4.45 -29.94
N ILE A 142 27.24 -5.22 -29.10
CA ILE A 142 26.71 -4.74 -27.82
C ILE A 142 27.82 -4.94 -26.78
N TYR A 143 28.49 -3.85 -26.38
CA TYR A 143 29.42 -3.87 -25.24
C TYR A 143 28.61 -3.77 -23.95
N ILE A 144 28.56 -4.86 -23.19
CA ILE A 144 28.01 -4.88 -21.83
C ILE A 144 29.18 -4.68 -20.87
N PRO A 145 29.37 -3.48 -20.29
CA PRO A 145 30.38 -3.27 -19.26
C PRO A 145 30.07 -4.15 -18.04
N ASP A 146 31.12 -4.68 -17.41
CA ASP A 146 31.00 -5.50 -16.21
C ASP A 146 30.30 -4.71 -15.09
N ASN A 147 29.12 -5.19 -14.70
CA ASN A 147 28.28 -4.55 -13.69
C ASN A 147 28.67 -4.93 -12.26
N GLY A 148 29.85 -5.52 -12.07
CA GLY A 148 30.43 -5.88 -10.76
C GLY A 148 29.62 -6.93 -10.02
N ARG A 149 28.70 -7.63 -10.70
CA ARG A 149 27.76 -8.58 -10.10
C ARG A 149 28.21 -10.05 -10.23
N GLY A 150 29.36 -10.31 -10.83
CA GLY A 150 29.94 -11.66 -10.91
C GLY A 150 29.19 -12.61 -11.85
N ASP A 151 28.26 -12.10 -12.65
CA ASP A 151 27.54 -12.89 -13.67
C ASP A 151 28.39 -13.01 -14.94
N CYS A 152 29.62 -13.52 -14.82
CA CYS A 152 30.45 -13.88 -15.96
C CYS A 152 29.94 -15.20 -16.51
N ILE A 153 29.33 -15.17 -17.71
CA ILE A 153 29.01 -16.38 -18.45
C ILE A 153 30.36 -16.99 -18.86
N GLU A 154 30.78 -18.06 -18.20
CA GLU A 154 31.99 -18.80 -18.58
C GLU A 154 31.77 -19.39 -19.96
N GLU A 155 32.38 -18.80 -20.99
CA GLU A 155 32.62 -19.51 -22.24
C GLU A 155 33.59 -20.65 -21.94
N LYS A 156 33.03 -21.84 -21.71
CA LYS A 156 33.81 -23.07 -21.76
C LYS A 156 34.24 -23.28 -23.20
N VAL A 157 35.44 -22.80 -23.52
CA VAL A 157 36.17 -23.23 -24.71
C VAL A 157 36.68 -24.65 -24.42
N GLU A 158 35.94 -25.66 -24.85
CA GLU A 158 36.47 -27.02 -24.91
C GLU A 158 37.58 -27.05 -25.95
N GLU A 159 38.83 -27.27 -25.49
CA GLU A 159 39.98 -27.45 -26.37
C GLU A 159 39.78 -28.71 -27.24
N PRO A 160 39.92 -28.63 -28.57
CA PRO A 160 39.84 -29.81 -29.42
C PRO A 160 41.09 -30.67 -29.18
N ASN A 161 40.87 -31.80 -28.50
CA ASN A 161 41.71 -33.01 -28.38
C ASN A 161 43.14 -32.94 -28.92
N ALA A 162 44.10 -33.05 -27.99
CA ALA A 162 45.45 -33.54 -28.22
C ALA A 162 45.47 -35.02 -28.65
#